data_AF-A0AAD5NCR5-F1
#
_entry.id   AF-A0AAD5NCR5-F1
#
_cell.length_a   1.000
_cell.length_b   1.000
_cell.length_c   1.000
_cell.angle_alpha   90.00
_cell.angle_beta   90.00
_cell.angle_gamma   90.00
#
_symmetry.space_group_name_H-M   'P 1'
#
loop_
_entity.id
_entity.type
_entity.pdbx_description
1 polymer ?
#
loop_
_entity_poly.entity_id
_entity_poly.type
_entity_poly.pdbx_seq_one_letter_code
_entity_poly.pdbx_strand_id
1 'polypeptide(L)' 'MNGVNNVQIGLMMMHDWLLGSNGTVTSDRINLACGEDTVGKSTVYRWFKKFDEGKESLEDQPFSGRSGDG' A
#
# COMPACT_ATOMS: atom_id res chain seq x y z
N MET A 1 13.15 -5.82 15.80
CA MET A 1 11.82 -6.30 15.37
C MET A 1 11.95 -6.69 13.91
N ASN A 2 11.86 -7.98 13.58
CA ASN A 2 12.11 -8.46 12.22
C ASN A 2 10.93 -8.07 11.30
N GLY A 3 11.21 -7.14 10.38
CA GLY A 3 10.59 -6.97 9.07
C GLY A 3 9.08 -6.99 8.98
N VAL A 4 8.44 -5.83 9.13
CA VAL A 4 7.14 -5.61 8.47
C VAL A 4 7.36 -5.85 6.97
N ASN A 5 6.64 -6.79 6.39
CA ASN A 5 6.76 -7.15 4.98
C ASN A 5 5.71 -6.40 4.14
N ASN A 6 5.97 -6.20 2.85
CA ASN A 6 5.05 -5.52 1.93
C ASN A 6 3.63 -6.14 1.91
N VAL A 7 3.53 -7.46 2.11
CA VAL A 7 2.24 -8.17 2.21
C VAL A 7 1.44 -7.71 3.44
N GLN A 8 2.08 -7.50 4.60
CA GLN A 8 1.39 -7.03 5.80
C GLN A 8 0.87 -5.60 5.62
N ILE A 9 1.68 -4.74 5.00
CA ILE A 9 1.30 -3.36 4.66
C ILE A 9 0.10 -3.38 3.70
N GLY A 10 0.13 -4.24 2.68
CA GLY A 10 -0.97 -4.42 1.74
C GLY A 10 -2.27 -4.89 2.42
N LEU A 11 -2.18 -5.85 3.34
CA LEU A 11 -3.32 -6.30 4.15
C LEU A 11 -3.90 -5.17 5.01
N MET A 12 -3.06 -4.32 5.60
CA MET A 12 -3.51 -3.15 6.34
C MET A 12 -4.20 -2.13 5.44
N MET A 13 -3.67 -1.88 4.24
CA MET A 13 -4.35 -1.01 3.28
C MET A 13 -5.71 -1.58 2.87
N MET A 14 -5.78 -2.89 2.61
CA MET A 14 -7.02 -3.57 2.22
C MET A 14 -8.07 -3.53 3.34
N HIS A 15 -7.68 -3.73 4.60
CA HIS A 15 -8.63 -3.66 5.72
C HIS A 15 -9.28 -2.29 5.82
N ASP A 16 -8.53 -1.21 5.60
CA ASP A 16 -9.02 0.16 5.80
C ASP A 16 -9.88 0.56 4.60
N TRP A 17 -9.52 0.08 3.41
CA TRP A 17 -10.33 0.20 2.21
C TRP A 17 -11.69 -0.49 2.38
N LEU A 18 -11.73 -1.72 2.91
CA LEU A 18 -12.97 -2.44 3.21
C LEU A 18 -13.86 -1.72 4.24
N LEU A 19 -13.25 -0.96 5.15
CA LEU A 19 -13.96 -0.13 6.13
C LEU A 19 -14.43 1.22 5.56
N GLY A 20 -14.10 1.54 4.30
CA GLY A 20 -14.42 2.82 3.67
C GLY A 20 -13.59 3.99 4.20
N SER A 21 -12.44 3.72 4.82
CA SER A 21 -11.51 4.77 5.26
C SER A 21 -10.91 5.52 4.06
N ASN A 22 -10.40 6.74 4.30
CA ASN A 22 -9.69 7.51 3.29
C ASN A 22 -8.18 7.21 3.33
N GLY A 23 -7.52 7.25 2.17
CA GLY A 23 -6.10 6.88 2.03
C GLY A 23 -5.13 7.69 2.90
N THR A 24 -5.48 8.93 3.27
CA THR A 24 -4.70 9.75 4.22
C THR A 24 -4.75 9.18 5.64
N VAL A 25 -5.91 8.72 6.10
CA VAL A 25 -6.07 8.13 7.44
C VAL A 25 -5.36 6.78 7.50
N THR A 26 -5.50 5.99 6.44
CA THR A 26 -4.81 4.70 6.29
C THR A 26 -3.29 4.86 6.31
N SER A 27 -2.72 5.84 5.60
CA SER A 27 -1.26 6.07 5.63
C SER A 27 -0.77 6.43 7.03
N ASP A 28 -1.52 7.26 7.76
CA ASP A 28 -1.14 7.69 9.11
C ASP A 28 -1.16 6.52 10.09
N ARG A 29 -2.20 5.68 10.02
CA ARG A 29 -2.33 4.44 10.80
C ARG A 29 -1.21 3.45 10.53
N ILE A 30 -0.87 3.23 9.27
CA ILE A 30 0.21 2.30 8.90
C ILE A 30 1.56 2.83 9.39
N ASN A 31 1.82 4.12 9.23
CA ASN A 31 3.07 4.72 9.73
C ASN A 31 3.14 4.68 11.26
N LEU A 32 2.01 4.86 11.96
CA LEU A 32 1.95 4.71 13.41
C LEU A 32 2.22 3.25 13.85
N ALA A 33 1.72 2.26 13.12
CA ALA A 33 1.82 0.84 13.48
C ALA A 33 3.15 0.19 13.06
N CYS A 34 3.67 0.54 11.89
CA CYS A 34 4.82 -0.11 11.27
C CYS A 34 6.12 0.71 11.36
N GLY A 35 6.03 2.00 11.66
CA GLY A 35 7.17 2.91 11.72
C GLY A 35 6.96 4.16 10.86
N GLU A 36 7.53 5.28 11.28
CA GLU A 36 7.42 6.55 10.56
C GLU A 36 7.92 6.39 9.12
N ASP A 37 7.19 7.00 8.16
CA ASP A 37 7.48 6.96 6.73
C ASP A 37 7.47 5.56 6.06
N THR A 38 6.84 4.56 6.69
CA THR A 38 6.68 3.22 6.08
C THR A 38 5.90 3.28 4.74
N VAL A 39 4.85 4.09 4.67
CA VAL A 39 4.04 4.29 3.46
C VAL A 39 3.70 5.75 3.23
N GLY A 40 3.87 6.18 1.98
CA GLY A 40 3.35 7.46 1.51
C GLY A 40 1.86 7.40 1.15
N LYS A 41 1.18 8.54 1.25
CA LYS A 41 -0.23 8.70 0.82
C LYS A 41 -0.44 8.23 -0.62
N SER A 42 0.48 8.58 -1.53
CA SER A 42 0.43 8.20 -2.95
C SER A 42 0.42 6.67 -3.15
N THR A 43 1.16 5.95 -2.32
CA THR A 43 1.19 4.48 -2.35
C THR A 43 -0.16 3.92 -1.94
N VAL A 44 -0.75 4.42 -0.85
CA VAL A 44 -2.08 3.99 -0.39
C VAL A 44 -3.15 4.24 -1.47
N TYR A 45 -3.19 5.44 -2.06
CA TYR A 45 -4.17 5.74 -3.12
C TYR A 45 -4.02 4.84 -4.35
N ARG A 46 -2.78 4.48 -4.72
CA ARG A 46 -2.53 3.54 -5.82
C ARG A 46 -3.05 2.14 -5.48
N TRP A 47 -2.88 1.69 -4.24
CA TRP A 47 -3.43 0.42 -3.77
C TRP A 47 -4.95 0.43 -3.73
N PHE A 48 -5.57 1.50 -3.23
CA PHE A 48 -7.03 1.64 -3.21
C PHE A 48 -7.62 1.54 -4.61
N LYS A 49 -6.98 2.17 -5.60
CA LYS A 49 -7.37 2.03 -7.00
C LYS A 49 -7.27 0.58 -7.50
N LYS A 50 -6.20 -0.15 -7.14
CA LYS A 50 -6.06 -1.57 -7.48
C LYS A 50 -7.17 -2.43 -6.84
N PHE A 51 -7.54 -2.14 -5.60
CA PHE A 51 -8.63 -2.84 -4.90
C PHE A 51 -9.98 -2.58 -5.56
N ASP A 52 -10.25 -1.35 -5.98
CA ASP A 52 -11.43 -1.00 -6.77
C ASP A 52 -11.49 -1.73 -8.13
N GLU A 53 -10.33 -1.92 -8.77
CA GLU A 53 -10.17 -2.72 -10.00
C GLU A 53 -10.23 -4.25 -9.78
N GLY A 54 -10.46 -4.73 -8.54
CA GLY A 54 -10.48 -6.15 -8.21
C GLY A 54 -9.11 -6.84 -8.27
N LYS A 55 -8.02 -6.07 -8.28
CA LYS A 55 -6.64 -6.57 -8.29
C LYS A 55 -6.14 -6.72 -6.85
N GLU A 56 -6.53 -7.84 -6.24
CA GLU A 56 -6.23 -8.17 -4.84
C GLU A 56 -4.81 -8.72 -4.60
N SER A 57 -3.98 -8.85 -5.65
CA SER A 57 -2.61 -9.32 -5.49
C SER A 57 -1.77 -8.32 -4.68
N LEU A 58 -1.50 -8.70 -3.42
CA LEU A 58 -0.66 -7.97 -2.46
C LEU A 58 0.84 -8.15 -2.70
N GLU A 59 1.23 -9.03 -3.61
CA GLU A 59 2.60 -9.11 -4.09
C GLU A 59 2.92 -7.86 -4.89
N ASP A 60 3.93 -7.12 -4.42
CA ASP A 60 4.52 -6.01 -5.16
C ASP A 60 5.03 -6.58 -6.49
N GLN A 61 4.27 -6.42 -7.57
CA GLN A 61 4.86 -6.53 -8.89
C GLN A 61 6.01 -5.53 -8.88
N PRO A 62 7.26 -5.99 -9.04
CA PRO A 62 8.41 -5.11 -8.98
C PRO A 62 8.08 -3.95 -9.90
N PHE A 63 8.16 -2.75 -9.35
CA PHE A 63 7.94 -1.53 -10.10
C PHE A 63 8.90 -1.59 -11.29
N SER A 64 8.44 -2.09 -12.44
CA SER A 64 9.15 -2.05 -13.70
C SER A 64 9.08 -0.59 -14.12
N GLY A 65 9.89 0.21 -13.42
CA GLY A 65 10.27 1.53 -13.83
C GLY A 65 10.86 1.36 -15.21
N ARG A 66 10.04 1.65 -16.22
CA ARG A 66 10.41 2.23 -17.49
C ARG A 66 11.92 2.12 -17.76
N SER A 67 12.37 0.96 -18.24
CA SER A 67 13.55 0.91 -19.09
C SER A 67 13.15 1.57 -20.41
N GLY A 68 13.19 2.90 -20.42
CA GLY A 68 13.50 3.59 -21.66
C GLY A 68 15.00 3.45 -21.85
N ASP A 69 15.39 2.57 -22.77
CA ASP A 69 16.60 2.78 -23.57
C ASP A 69 16.23 2.35 -24.99
N GLY A 70 16.46 3.26 -25.93
CA GLY A 70 16.03 3.15 -27.32
C GLY A 70 16.94 2.28 -28.18
#